data_AF-A0A2K2U9Z7-F1
#
_entry.id   AF-A0A2K2U9Z7-F1
#
_cell.length_a   1.000
_cell.length_b   1.000
_cell.length_c   1.000
_cell.angle_alpha   90.00
_cell.angle_beta   90.00
_cell.angle_gamma   90.00
#
_symmetry.space_group_name_H-M   'P 1'
#
loop_
_entity.id
_entity.type
_entity.pdbx_description
1 polymer ?
#
loop_
_entity_poly.entity_id
_entity_poly.type
_entity_poly.pdbx_seq_one_letter_code
_entity_poly.pdbx_strand_id
1 'polypeptide(L)'
;MEAEPTIKKYLDDCVANHTPEGFDAAEDVRTVAKEFGATFGSFSTVPEEESAEVYLILKEIVAQNIQGHSHFFYGYAQGNKFADMYKGFLNKVARRLIANIGSYLTMIGIEMGLDGGDSPTANFYGSVQNAQINQPTGSAKVYASQARVMNASDINGLLEAILTAAVAEIDDNETIEDVRDNVEAIRDQVESDKPKRGVLKSALRFLGSINGGTQFTAAVVQIIEFFNESGFQLPFPD
;
A
#
# COMPACT_ATOMS: atom_id res chain seq x y z
N MET A 1 13.96 -24.32 -2.39
CA MET A 1 15.08 -23.38 -2.19
C MET A 1 16.26 -23.82 -3.02
N GLU A 2 16.76 -25.04 -2.84
CA GLU A 2 17.89 -25.58 -3.63
C GLU A 2 17.60 -25.81 -5.12
N ALA A 3 16.33 -25.87 -5.53
CA ALA A 3 15.93 -26.02 -6.93
C ALA A 3 16.04 -24.72 -7.75
N GLU A 4 16.20 -23.57 -7.10
CA GLU A 4 16.42 -22.28 -7.77
C GLU A 4 17.93 -21.96 -7.72
N PRO A 5 18.62 -21.83 -8.87
CA PRO A 5 20.08 -21.68 -8.94
C PRO A 5 20.66 -20.48 -8.19
N THR A 6 19.97 -19.35 -8.21
CA THR A 6 20.34 -18.09 -7.55
C THR A 6 20.26 -18.23 -6.03
N ILE A 7 19.15 -18.78 -5.53
CA ILE A 7 18.97 -19.04 -4.09
C ILE A 7 19.97 -20.10 -3.62
N LYS A 8 20.19 -21.14 -4.41
CA LYS A 8 21.18 -22.18 -4.10
C LYS A 8 22.59 -21.59 -4.00
N LYS A 9 22.99 -20.76 -4.95
CA LYS A 9 24.32 -20.10 -4.95
C LYS A 9 24.52 -19.26 -3.68
N TYR A 10 23.51 -18.49 -3.27
CA TYR A 10 23.54 -17.72 -2.03
C TYR A 10 23.73 -18.62 -0.81
N LEU A 11 22.92 -19.67 -0.68
CA LEU A 11 23.01 -20.58 0.47
C LEU A 11 24.35 -21.32 0.51
N ASP A 12 24.88 -21.74 -0.65
CA ASP A 12 26.20 -22.38 -0.74
C ASP A 12 27.30 -21.41 -0.28
N ASP A 13 27.22 -20.14 -0.65
CA ASP A 13 28.16 -19.09 -0.22
C ASP A 13 28.07 -18.81 1.28
N CYS A 14 26.86 -18.63 1.82
CA CYS A 14 26.63 -18.47 3.25
C CYS A 14 27.26 -19.62 4.05
N VAL A 15 27.02 -20.87 3.63
CA VAL A 15 27.56 -22.04 4.33
C VAL A 15 29.08 -22.12 4.21
N ALA A 16 29.63 -21.88 3.01
CA ALA A 16 31.06 -22.04 2.77
C ALA A 16 31.92 -20.96 3.43
N ASN A 17 31.42 -19.73 3.49
CA ASN A 17 32.23 -18.55 3.82
C ASN A 17 31.75 -17.80 5.07
N HIS A 18 30.53 -18.03 5.53
CA HIS A 18 29.89 -17.24 6.59
C HIS A 18 29.32 -18.08 7.75
N THR A 19 29.57 -19.39 7.80
CA THR A 19 29.18 -20.16 8.99
C THR A 19 30.03 -19.70 10.19
N PRO A 20 29.42 -19.28 11.31
CA PRO A 20 30.16 -18.85 12.50
C PRO A 20 31.11 -19.93 13.02
N GLU A 21 32.29 -19.52 13.50
CA GLU A 21 33.27 -20.45 14.06
C GLU A 21 32.68 -21.20 15.27
N GLY A 22 32.77 -22.53 15.24
CA GLY A 22 32.25 -23.39 16.31
C GLY A 22 30.76 -23.68 16.26
N PHE A 23 30.02 -23.19 15.25
CA PHE A 23 28.63 -23.53 15.06
C PHE A 23 28.45 -24.99 14.63
N ASP A 24 27.61 -25.75 15.36
CA ASP A 24 27.28 -27.15 15.08
C ASP A 24 25.77 -27.36 15.09
N ALA A 25 25.15 -27.27 13.90
CA ALA A 25 23.72 -27.47 13.72
C ALA A 25 23.25 -28.87 14.16
N ALA A 26 24.09 -29.91 14.03
CA ALA A 26 23.69 -31.26 14.39
C ALA A 26 23.59 -31.37 15.92
N GLU A 27 24.54 -30.79 16.66
CA GLU A 27 24.49 -30.76 18.12
C GLU A 27 23.38 -29.86 18.65
N ASP A 28 23.16 -28.69 18.04
CA ASP A 28 22.09 -27.78 18.42
C ASP A 28 20.71 -28.44 18.25
N VAL A 29 20.48 -29.08 17.09
CA VAL A 29 19.23 -29.82 16.85
C VAL A 29 19.08 -30.97 17.83
N ARG A 30 20.15 -31.73 18.13
CA ARG A 30 20.11 -32.82 19.12
C ARG A 30 19.79 -32.31 20.52
N THR A 31 20.31 -31.15 20.90
CA THR A 31 20.08 -30.54 22.22
C THR A 31 18.62 -30.13 22.35
N VAL A 32 18.10 -29.35 21.39
CA VAL A 32 16.69 -28.94 21.36
C VAL A 32 15.75 -30.14 21.26
N ALA A 33 16.15 -31.21 20.56
CA ALA A 33 15.38 -32.45 20.44
C ALA A 33 15.41 -33.33 21.70
N LYS A 34 16.32 -33.12 22.66
CA LYS A 34 16.36 -33.88 23.92
C LYS A 34 15.68 -33.13 25.07
N GLU A 35 15.77 -31.80 25.05
CA GLU A 35 15.31 -30.97 26.16
C GLU A 35 13.87 -30.48 25.96
N PHE A 36 13.02 -30.77 26.94
CA PHE A 36 11.62 -30.39 26.88
C PHE A 36 11.47 -28.86 26.99
N GLY A 37 10.87 -28.24 25.96
CA GLY A 37 10.64 -26.80 25.93
C GLY A 37 11.86 -25.97 25.56
N ALA A 38 12.97 -26.58 25.16
CA ALA A 38 14.13 -25.86 24.64
C ALA A 38 13.83 -25.18 23.30
N THR A 39 14.59 -24.12 23.01
CA THR A 39 14.60 -23.43 21.72
C THR A 39 16.03 -23.19 21.31
N PHE A 40 16.26 -22.99 20.01
CA PHE A 40 17.55 -22.48 19.53
C PHE A 40 17.95 -21.18 20.25
N GLY A 41 19.26 -20.99 20.42
CA GLY A 41 19.84 -19.79 21.00
C GLY A 41 19.63 -18.55 20.13
N SER A 42 20.35 -17.47 20.46
CA SER A 42 20.41 -16.29 19.60
C SER A 42 21.14 -16.63 18.31
N PHE A 43 20.51 -16.33 17.18
CA PHE A 43 21.16 -16.32 15.87
C PHE A 43 22.08 -15.12 15.71
N SER A 44 23.01 -15.20 14.77
CA SER A 44 23.85 -14.07 14.38
C SER A 44 23.00 -12.88 13.92
N THR A 45 23.55 -11.68 14.10
CA THR A 45 22.96 -10.44 13.56
C THR A 45 23.45 -10.10 12.15
N VAL A 46 24.41 -10.87 11.62
CA VAL A 46 24.91 -10.74 10.25
C VAL A 46 24.04 -11.61 9.33
N PRO A 47 23.41 -11.06 8.28
CA PRO A 47 22.43 -11.78 7.46
C PRO A 47 22.96 -13.08 6.83
N GLU A 48 24.20 -13.08 6.35
CA GLU A 48 24.84 -14.24 5.73
C GLU A 48 25.11 -15.34 6.75
N GLU A 49 25.57 -14.97 7.95
CA GLU A 49 25.79 -15.90 9.05
C GLU A 49 24.47 -16.48 9.57
N GLU A 50 23.45 -15.63 9.81
CA GLU A 50 22.10 -16.07 10.23
C GLU A 50 21.48 -17.00 9.17
N SER A 51 21.73 -16.73 7.88
CA SER A 51 21.26 -17.59 6.79
C SER A 51 21.95 -18.96 6.83
N ALA A 52 23.26 -19.02 7.07
CA ALA A 52 24.00 -20.26 7.21
C ALA A 52 23.50 -21.09 8.40
N GLU A 53 23.36 -20.46 9.58
CA GLU A 53 22.88 -21.11 10.80
C GLU A 53 21.49 -21.72 10.61
N VAL A 54 20.53 -20.91 10.15
CA VAL A 54 19.14 -21.35 10.00
C VAL A 54 19.02 -22.42 8.92
N TYR A 55 19.74 -22.30 7.80
CA TYR A 55 19.70 -23.28 6.72
C TYR A 55 20.25 -24.64 7.17
N LEU A 56 21.39 -24.67 7.87
CA LEU A 56 21.98 -25.91 8.40
C LEU A 56 21.07 -26.56 9.45
N ILE A 57 20.46 -25.78 10.34
CA ILE A 57 19.47 -26.27 11.32
C ILE A 57 18.28 -26.93 10.61
N LEU A 58 17.72 -26.28 9.58
CA LEU A 58 16.58 -26.84 8.84
C LEU A 58 16.96 -28.14 8.11
N LYS A 59 18.19 -28.21 7.58
CA LYS A 59 18.71 -29.42 6.94
C LYS A 59 18.87 -30.56 7.93
N GLU A 60 19.38 -30.30 9.12
CA GLU A 60 19.53 -31.27 10.20
C GLU A 60 18.19 -31.77 10.75
N ILE A 61 17.20 -30.88 10.89
CA ILE A 61 15.81 -31.23 11.25
C ILE A 61 15.24 -32.27 10.26
N VAL A 62 15.47 -32.06 8.95
CA VAL A 62 15.04 -32.99 7.90
C VAL A 62 15.84 -34.29 7.96
N ALA A 63 17.17 -34.21 8.10
CA ALA A 63 18.06 -35.37 8.14
C ALA A 63 17.78 -36.28 9.35
N GLN A 64 17.46 -35.70 10.50
CA GLN A 64 17.11 -36.41 11.73
C GLN A 64 15.63 -36.83 11.78
N ASN A 65 14.85 -36.56 10.71
CA ASN A 65 13.43 -36.89 10.59
C ASN A 65 12.60 -36.37 11.77
N ILE A 66 12.89 -35.14 12.22
CA ILE A 66 12.11 -34.49 13.28
C ILE A 66 10.75 -34.14 12.71
N GLN A 67 9.74 -34.90 13.14
CA GLN A 67 8.40 -34.77 12.60
C GLN A 67 7.65 -33.59 13.18
N GLY A 68 6.70 -33.09 12.38
CA GLY A 68 5.77 -32.03 12.72
C GLY A 68 5.31 -32.10 14.17
N HIS A 69 4.81 -33.24 14.68
CA HIS A 69 4.27 -33.41 16.04
C HIS A 69 5.27 -33.70 17.17
N SER A 70 6.56 -33.41 16.99
CA SER A 70 7.60 -33.66 18.00
C SER A 70 7.54 -32.66 19.17
N HIS A 71 7.93 -33.10 20.38
CA HIS A 71 8.11 -32.20 21.52
C HIS A 71 9.19 -31.12 21.29
N PHE A 72 10.01 -31.30 20.25
CA PHE A 72 10.94 -30.32 19.71
C PHE A 72 10.33 -28.91 19.55
N PHE A 73 9.04 -28.83 19.23
CA PHE A 73 8.39 -27.54 18.97
C PHE A 73 7.81 -26.88 20.24
N TYR A 74 7.83 -27.53 21.39
CA TYR A 74 7.06 -27.08 22.57
C TYR A 74 7.56 -25.76 23.15
N GLY A 75 8.83 -25.40 22.97
CA GLY A 75 9.37 -24.11 23.41
C GLY A 75 8.87 -22.89 22.62
N TYR A 76 8.15 -23.09 21.52
CA TYR A 76 7.83 -22.04 20.57
C TYR A 76 6.45 -21.39 20.74
N ALA A 77 5.58 -21.93 21.60
CA ALA A 77 4.31 -21.30 21.98
C ALA A 77 3.85 -21.76 23.38
N GLN A 78 2.97 -20.98 24.00
CA GLN A 78 2.34 -21.34 25.26
C GLN A 78 1.04 -22.12 25.02
N GLY A 79 0.73 -23.09 25.90
CA GLY A 79 -0.48 -23.92 25.84
C GLY A 79 -0.26 -25.28 25.18
N ASN A 80 -1.35 -25.96 24.82
CA ASN A 80 -1.32 -27.37 24.35
C ASN A 80 -1.58 -27.52 22.84
N LYS A 81 -1.62 -26.41 22.10
CA LYS A 81 -1.93 -26.42 20.67
C LYS A 81 -0.66 -26.59 19.86
N PHE A 82 -0.50 -27.80 19.36
CA PHE A 82 0.65 -28.19 18.55
C PHE A 82 0.85 -27.28 17.32
N ALA A 83 -0.25 -26.90 16.65
CA ALA A 83 -0.18 -26.00 15.49
C ALA A 83 0.41 -24.61 15.83
N ASP A 84 0.14 -24.09 17.03
CA ASP A 84 0.66 -22.79 17.48
C ASP A 84 2.16 -22.87 17.76
N MET A 85 2.62 -23.99 18.33
CA MET A 85 4.03 -24.31 18.55
C MET A 85 4.80 -24.38 17.23
N TYR A 86 4.29 -25.16 16.27
CA TYR A 86 4.89 -25.28 14.95
C TYR A 86 4.93 -23.93 14.21
N LYS A 87 3.85 -23.15 14.26
CA LYS A 87 3.82 -21.79 13.71
C LYS A 87 4.81 -20.86 14.41
N GLY A 88 4.97 -20.98 15.72
CA GLY A 88 5.96 -20.26 16.51
C GLY A 88 7.39 -20.55 16.04
N PHE A 89 7.70 -21.83 15.78
CA PHE A 89 8.98 -22.24 15.21
C PHE A 89 9.19 -21.63 13.82
N LEU A 90 8.22 -21.75 12.92
CA LEU A 90 8.33 -21.16 11.58
C LEU A 90 8.57 -19.64 11.64
N ASN A 91 7.88 -18.94 12.54
CA ASN A 91 8.05 -17.49 12.71
C ASN A 91 9.39 -17.09 13.34
N LYS A 92 9.91 -17.88 14.30
CA LYS A 92 11.16 -17.57 14.99
C LYS A 92 12.39 -18.06 14.24
N VAL A 93 12.30 -19.13 13.47
CA VAL A 93 13.45 -19.77 12.81
C VAL A 93 13.36 -19.61 11.30
N ALA A 94 12.45 -20.33 10.63
CA ALA A 94 12.39 -20.35 9.16
C ALA A 94 12.19 -18.97 8.52
N ARG A 95 11.44 -18.06 9.16
CA ARG A 95 11.18 -16.71 8.66
C ARG A 95 12.46 -15.85 8.52
N ARG A 96 13.50 -16.11 9.32
CA ARG A 96 14.80 -15.42 9.23
C ARG A 96 15.46 -15.67 7.89
N LEU A 97 15.57 -16.95 7.52
CA LEU A 97 16.11 -17.36 6.23
C LEU A 97 15.29 -16.80 5.06
N ILE A 98 13.96 -16.80 5.16
CA ILE A 98 13.09 -16.21 4.14
C ILE A 98 13.35 -14.70 4.00
N ALA A 99 13.51 -13.97 5.12
CA ALA A 99 13.78 -12.54 5.11
C ALA A 99 15.15 -12.23 4.48
N ASN A 100 16.19 -12.97 4.83
CA ASN A 100 17.54 -12.75 4.31
C ASN A 100 17.64 -13.07 2.82
N ILE A 101 16.99 -14.15 2.35
CA ILE A 101 16.86 -14.44 0.92
C ILE A 101 16.07 -13.36 0.20
N GLY A 102 14.99 -12.84 0.79
CA GLY A 102 14.23 -11.73 0.23
C GLY A 102 15.09 -10.48 0.04
N SER A 103 15.91 -10.12 1.04
CA SER A 103 16.86 -9.01 0.97
C SER A 103 17.93 -9.25 -0.11
N TYR A 104 18.50 -10.46 -0.17
CA TYR A 104 19.49 -10.83 -1.18
C TYR A 104 18.94 -10.73 -2.61
N LEU A 105 17.75 -11.27 -2.87
CA LEU A 105 17.10 -11.17 -4.17
C LEU A 105 16.75 -9.72 -4.54
N THR A 106 16.39 -8.90 -3.55
CA THR A 106 16.18 -7.46 -3.75
C THR A 106 17.46 -6.76 -4.17
N MET A 107 18.59 -7.07 -3.50
CA MET A 107 19.90 -6.53 -3.85
C MET A 107 20.33 -6.93 -5.26
N ILE A 108 20.18 -8.22 -5.63
CA ILE A 108 20.42 -8.67 -7.01
C ILE A 108 19.51 -7.92 -8.00
N GLY A 109 18.23 -7.70 -7.66
CA GLY A 109 17.31 -6.92 -8.49
C GLY A 109 17.82 -5.50 -8.75
N ILE A 110 18.34 -4.83 -7.71
CA ILE A 110 18.98 -3.52 -7.81
C ILE A 110 20.24 -3.59 -8.69
N GLU A 111 21.15 -4.52 -8.41
CA GLU A 111 22.44 -4.69 -9.11
C GLU A 111 22.28 -5.06 -10.60
N MET A 112 21.29 -5.89 -10.93
CA MET A 112 20.97 -6.27 -12.30
C MET A 112 20.36 -5.14 -13.12
N GLY A 113 20.13 -3.97 -12.52
CA GLY A 113 19.55 -2.86 -13.25
C GLY A 113 18.09 -3.11 -13.64
N LEU A 114 17.33 -3.90 -12.87
CA LEU A 114 15.86 -3.76 -12.87
C LEU A 114 15.43 -2.37 -12.32
N ASP A 115 16.37 -1.62 -11.74
CA ASP A 115 16.36 -0.16 -11.50
C ASP A 115 17.39 0.61 -12.36
N GLY A 116 17.89 0.02 -13.46
CA GLY A 116 19.05 0.55 -14.19
C GLY A 116 19.30 -0.09 -15.56
N GLY A 117 18.52 0.31 -16.57
CA GLY A 117 18.83 0.02 -17.98
C GLY A 117 17.64 0.12 -18.92
N ASP A 118 17.49 1.29 -19.54
CA ASP A 118 16.64 1.61 -20.71
C ASP A 118 15.11 1.69 -20.58
N SER A 119 14.54 1.47 -19.39
CA SER A 119 13.13 1.80 -19.14
C SER A 119 13.01 2.61 -17.86
N PRO A 120 12.56 3.89 -17.92
CA PRO A 120 12.26 4.61 -16.70
C PRO A 120 11.04 3.96 -16.05
N THR A 121 11.23 3.24 -14.93
CA THR A 121 10.13 2.71 -14.13
C THR A 121 9.63 3.79 -13.19
N ALA A 122 8.36 4.19 -13.36
CA ALA A 122 7.69 5.06 -12.41
C ALA A 122 6.83 4.20 -11.47
N ASN A 123 7.31 3.99 -10.25
CA ASN A 123 6.60 3.22 -9.24
C ASN A 123 5.71 4.14 -8.41
N PHE A 124 4.41 3.84 -8.36
CA PHE A 124 3.46 4.52 -7.49
C PHE A 124 3.10 3.63 -6.31
N TYR A 125 3.58 4.01 -5.13
CA TYR A 125 3.23 3.35 -3.88
C TYR A 125 2.01 4.04 -3.26
N GLY A 126 0.80 3.64 -3.65
CA GLY A 126 -0.47 4.17 -3.13
C GLY A 126 -1.50 4.51 -4.20
N SER A 127 -2.64 5.06 -3.78
CA SER A 127 -3.70 5.52 -4.70
C SER A 127 -3.22 6.74 -5.49
N VAL A 128 -3.03 6.58 -6.80
CA VAL A 128 -2.64 7.65 -7.71
C VAL A 128 -3.80 8.10 -8.56
N GLN A 129 -4.72 8.83 -7.94
CA GLN A 129 -5.93 9.28 -8.63
C GLN A 129 -5.68 10.26 -9.79
N ASN A 130 -4.49 10.86 -9.89
CA ASN A 130 -4.18 11.90 -10.89
C ASN A 130 -2.70 11.89 -11.36
N ALA A 131 -2.03 10.75 -11.44
CA ALA A 131 -0.64 10.75 -11.90
C ALA A 131 -0.54 10.80 -13.44
N GLN A 132 0.26 11.73 -13.98
CA GLN A 132 0.67 11.73 -15.39
C GLN A 132 2.19 11.55 -15.46
N ILE A 133 2.64 10.56 -16.23
CA ILE A 133 4.06 10.33 -16.52
C ILE A 133 4.30 10.58 -18.01
N ASN A 134 5.30 11.40 -18.34
CA ASN A 134 5.77 11.56 -19.70
C ASN A 134 7.25 11.21 -19.77
N GLN A 135 7.65 10.35 -20.71
CA GLN A 135 9.03 9.88 -20.88
C GLN A 135 9.55 10.20 -22.29
N PRO A 136 9.86 11.47 -22.60
CA PRO A 136 10.46 11.82 -23.87
C PRO A 136 11.93 11.38 -23.95
N THR A 137 12.35 10.92 -25.13
CA THR A 137 13.75 10.60 -25.44
C THR A 137 14.25 11.44 -26.63
N GLY A 138 15.56 11.69 -26.69
CA GLY A 138 16.17 12.52 -27.75
C GLY A 138 15.77 14.01 -27.70
N SER A 139 15.66 14.67 -28.86
CA SER A 139 15.30 16.10 -28.98
C SER A 139 13.78 16.33 -28.97
N ALA A 140 13.06 15.68 -28.06
CA ALA A 140 11.61 15.74 -28.00
C ALA A 140 11.09 16.99 -27.26
N LYS A 141 10.00 17.56 -27.78
CA LYS A 141 9.19 18.57 -27.09
C LYS A 141 7.87 17.91 -26.68
N VAL A 142 7.59 17.87 -25.38
CA VAL A 142 6.35 17.31 -24.85
C VAL A 142 5.43 18.43 -24.40
N TYR A 143 4.19 18.37 -24.88
CA TYR A 143 3.07 19.15 -24.36
C TYR A 143 2.11 18.19 -23.67
N ALA A 144 2.08 18.26 -22.34
CA ALA A 144 1.25 17.41 -21.51
C ALA A 144 0.12 18.22 -20.89
N SER A 145 -1.12 17.80 -21.10
CA SER A 145 -2.30 18.36 -20.44
C SER A 145 -3.05 17.20 -19.80
N GLN A 146 -3.15 17.22 -18.47
CA GLN A 146 -4.04 16.35 -17.72
C GLN A 146 -5.26 17.17 -17.32
N ALA A 147 -6.38 16.90 -17.97
CA ALA A 147 -7.69 17.33 -17.51
C ALA A 147 -8.33 16.12 -16.84
N ARG A 148 -8.66 16.23 -15.55
CA ARG A 148 -9.55 15.27 -14.90
C ARG A 148 -10.89 15.40 -15.59
N VAL A 149 -11.34 14.36 -16.29
CA VAL A 149 -12.76 14.27 -16.67
C VAL A 149 -13.49 14.10 -15.34
N MET A 150 -14.10 15.17 -14.86
CA MET A 150 -15.05 15.05 -13.77
C MET A 150 -16.14 14.10 -14.27
N ASN A 151 -16.41 13.00 -13.55
CA ASN A 151 -17.52 12.12 -13.90
C ASN A 151 -18.81 12.95 -13.83
N ALA A 152 -19.30 13.42 -14.99
CA ALA A 152 -20.47 14.29 -15.07
C ALA A 152 -21.71 13.65 -14.41
N SER A 153 -21.78 12.32 -14.39
CA SER A 153 -22.83 11.57 -13.68
C SER A 153 -22.83 11.80 -12.17
N ASP A 154 -21.65 11.90 -11.55
CA ASP A 154 -21.53 12.06 -10.09
C ASP A 154 -21.86 13.51 -9.70
N ILE A 155 -21.42 14.48 -10.50
CA ILE A 155 -21.74 15.90 -10.31
C ILE A 155 -23.24 16.16 -10.50
N ASN A 156 -23.85 15.62 -11.55
CA ASN A 156 -25.26 15.85 -11.82
C ASN A 156 -26.13 15.33 -10.66
N GLY A 157 -25.76 14.20 -10.04
CA GLY A 157 -26.43 13.73 -8.82
C GLY A 157 -26.32 14.72 -7.65
N LEU A 158 -25.15 15.33 -7.44
CA LEU A 158 -24.94 16.34 -6.40
C LEU A 158 -25.72 17.64 -6.67
N LEU A 159 -25.76 18.08 -7.93
CA LEU A 159 -26.51 19.28 -8.33
C LEU A 159 -28.03 19.09 -8.15
N GLU A 160 -28.57 17.93 -8.53
CA GLU A 160 -30.00 17.62 -8.33
C GLU A 160 -30.36 17.52 -6.84
N ALA A 161 -29.45 17.04 -5.99
CA ALA A 161 -29.65 17.03 -4.54
C ALA A 161 -29.76 18.45 -3.96
N ILE A 162 -28.93 19.40 -4.44
CA ILE A 162 -29.01 20.81 -4.04
C ILE A 162 -30.36 21.41 -4.44
N LEU A 163 -30.80 21.19 -5.68
CA LEU A 163 -32.10 21.70 -6.16
C LEU A 163 -33.28 21.12 -5.37
N THR A 164 -33.24 19.80 -5.11
CA THR A 164 -34.29 19.11 -4.34
C THR A 164 -34.38 19.67 -2.92
N ALA A 165 -33.23 19.85 -2.26
CA ALA A 165 -33.18 20.38 -0.91
C ALA A 165 -33.57 21.87 -0.85
N ALA A 166 -33.19 22.67 -1.85
CA ALA A 166 -33.57 24.07 -1.94
C ALA A 166 -35.10 24.24 -1.98
N VAL A 167 -35.78 23.48 -2.83
CA VAL A 167 -37.25 23.52 -2.93
C VAL A 167 -37.94 23.01 -1.66
N ALA A 168 -37.30 22.12 -0.91
CA ALA A 168 -37.88 21.54 0.30
C ALA A 168 -37.66 22.40 1.56
N GLU A 169 -36.54 23.13 1.65
CA GLU A 169 -36.08 23.76 2.89
C GLU A 169 -35.97 25.30 2.83
N ILE A 170 -36.02 25.91 1.64
CA ILE A 170 -35.95 27.37 1.47
C ILE A 170 -37.35 27.90 1.18
N ASP A 171 -37.82 28.86 1.97
CA ASP A 171 -39.16 29.44 1.80
C ASP A 171 -39.21 30.56 0.74
N ASP A 172 -38.06 31.22 0.49
CA ASP A 172 -37.98 32.34 -0.43
C ASP A 172 -37.79 31.88 -1.88
N ASN A 173 -38.81 32.11 -2.71
CA ASN A 173 -38.81 31.68 -4.10
C ASN A 173 -37.78 32.43 -4.96
N GLU A 174 -37.42 33.67 -4.61
CA GLU A 174 -36.35 34.40 -5.31
C GLU A 174 -35.00 33.73 -5.07
N THR A 175 -34.69 33.40 -3.81
CA THR A 175 -33.50 32.60 -3.44
C THR A 175 -33.46 31.24 -4.14
N ILE A 176 -34.60 30.55 -4.31
CA ILE A 176 -34.65 29.26 -5.05
C ILE A 176 -34.26 29.44 -6.53
N GLU A 177 -34.75 30.49 -7.19
CA GLU A 177 -34.37 30.77 -8.58
C GLU A 177 -32.88 31.14 -8.68
N ASP A 178 -32.35 31.93 -7.75
CA ASP A 178 -30.91 32.22 -7.71
C ASP A 178 -30.07 30.94 -7.50
N VAL A 179 -30.55 29.99 -6.69
CA VAL A 179 -29.91 28.66 -6.54
C VAL A 179 -29.90 27.92 -7.87
N ARG A 180 -31.01 27.92 -8.61
CA ARG A 180 -31.10 27.27 -9.93
C ARG A 180 -30.12 27.88 -10.92
N ASP A 181 -30.08 29.20 -11.03
CA ASP A 181 -29.16 29.90 -11.93
C ASP A 181 -27.69 29.57 -11.62
N ASN A 182 -27.33 29.49 -10.34
CA ASN A 182 -25.97 29.12 -9.93
C ASN A 182 -25.67 27.63 -10.15
N VAL A 183 -26.64 26.74 -9.98
CA VAL A 183 -26.52 25.31 -10.30
C VAL A 183 -26.34 25.09 -11.80
N GLU A 184 -27.10 25.81 -12.64
CA GLU A 184 -26.94 25.78 -14.10
C GLU A 184 -25.58 26.33 -14.53
N ALA A 185 -25.14 27.44 -13.93
CA ALA A 185 -23.80 27.97 -14.18
C ALA A 185 -22.70 26.95 -13.84
N ILE A 186 -22.85 26.17 -12.77
CA ILE A 186 -21.92 25.08 -12.43
C ILE A 186 -21.99 23.97 -13.49
N ARG A 187 -23.19 23.54 -13.90
CA ARG A 187 -23.41 22.51 -14.93
C ARG A 187 -22.74 22.89 -16.25
N ASP A 188 -22.96 24.12 -16.72
CA ASP A 188 -22.34 24.67 -17.93
C ASP A 188 -20.81 24.68 -17.84
N GLN A 189 -20.25 25.02 -16.67
CA GLN A 189 -18.80 24.98 -16.49
C GLN A 189 -18.26 23.55 -16.48
N VAL A 190 -18.98 22.59 -15.92
CA VAL A 190 -18.59 21.17 -15.88
C VAL A 190 -18.61 20.54 -17.26
N GLU A 191 -19.58 20.90 -18.11
CA GLU A 191 -19.71 20.42 -19.49
C GLU A 191 -18.81 21.17 -20.49
N SER A 192 -18.25 22.31 -20.10
CA SER A 192 -17.37 23.11 -20.94
C SER A 192 -15.97 22.50 -21.10
N ASP A 193 -15.44 22.52 -22.33
CA ASP A 193 -14.04 22.16 -22.62
C ASP A 193 -13.02 23.02 -21.88
N LYS A 194 -13.42 24.23 -21.44
CA LYS A 194 -12.56 25.22 -20.76
C LYS A 194 -13.30 25.84 -19.57
N PRO A 195 -13.45 25.11 -18.44
CA PRO A 195 -14.12 25.62 -17.26
C PRO A 195 -13.43 26.88 -16.73
N LYS A 196 -14.21 27.94 -16.51
CA LYS A 196 -13.74 29.17 -15.88
C LYS A 196 -13.78 29.01 -14.37
N ARG A 197 -12.62 28.79 -13.75
CA ARG A 197 -12.45 28.66 -12.29
C ARG A 197 -13.14 29.76 -11.48
N GLY A 198 -13.11 31.00 -11.97
CA GLY A 198 -13.75 32.13 -11.30
C GLY A 198 -15.28 32.00 -11.24
N VAL A 199 -15.92 31.45 -12.28
CA VAL A 199 -17.38 31.24 -12.32
C VAL A 199 -17.78 30.16 -11.32
N LEU A 200 -17.09 29.01 -11.34
CA LEU A 200 -17.31 27.93 -10.36
C LEU A 200 -17.15 28.40 -8.92
N LYS A 201 -16.08 29.16 -8.64
CA LYS A 201 -15.82 29.69 -7.29
C LYS A 201 -16.91 30.66 -6.83
N SER A 202 -17.38 31.54 -7.71
CA SER A 202 -18.46 32.48 -7.37
C SER A 202 -19.77 31.76 -7.11
N ALA A 203 -20.14 30.80 -7.96
CA ALA A 203 -21.38 30.04 -7.80
C ALA A 203 -21.38 29.20 -6.51
N LEU A 204 -20.29 28.48 -6.23
CA LEU A 204 -20.18 27.67 -5.01
C LEU A 204 -20.16 28.52 -3.74
N ARG A 205 -19.53 29.71 -3.78
CA ARG A 205 -19.56 30.65 -2.65
C ARG A 205 -20.96 31.21 -2.41
N PHE A 206 -21.70 31.51 -3.48
CA PHE A 206 -23.08 31.93 -3.36
C PHE A 206 -23.92 30.84 -2.70
N LEU A 207 -23.87 29.61 -3.21
CA LEU A 207 -24.57 28.46 -2.63
C LEU A 207 -24.21 28.24 -1.14
N GLY A 208 -22.93 28.37 -0.78
CA GLY A 208 -22.47 28.28 0.60
C GLY A 208 -22.89 29.44 1.51
N SER A 209 -23.30 30.58 0.94
CA SER A 209 -23.78 31.72 1.73
C SER A 209 -25.27 31.67 2.06
N ILE A 210 -26.00 30.73 1.45
CA ILE A 210 -27.43 30.55 1.66
C ILE A 210 -27.64 29.75 2.94
N ASN A 211 -28.41 30.33 3.86
CA ASN A 211 -28.90 29.63 5.04
C ASN A 211 -30.07 28.71 4.66
N GLY A 212 -29.75 27.61 3.97
CA GLY A 212 -30.71 26.54 3.72
C GLY A 212 -30.76 25.59 4.91
N GLY A 213 -31.80 24.76 4.98
CA GLY A 213 -31.92 23.74 6.01
C GLY A 213 -30.75 22.73 6.02
N THR A 214 -30.90 21.70 6.84
CA THR A 214 -29.82 20.72 7.06
C THR A 214 -29.48 19.94 5.80
N GLN A 215 -30.47 19.59 4.96
CA GLN A 215 -30.22 18.81 3.75
C GLN A 215 -29.54 19.66 2.67
N PHE A 216 -29.95 20.92 2.53
CA PHE A 216 -29.36 21.86 1.58
C PHE A 216 -27.90 22.12 1.93
N THR A 217 -27.63 22.46 3.19
CA THR A 217 -26.27 22.69 3.68
C THR A 217 -25.38 21.46 3.44
N ALA A 218 -25.88 20.26 3.72
CA ALA A 218 -25.14 19.02 3.48
C ALA A 218 -24.87 18.75 2.00
N ALA A 219 -25.80 19.06 1.11
CA ALA A 219 -25.62 18.92 -0.34
C ALA A 219 -24.59 19.92 -0.89
N VAL A 220 -24.62 21.16 -0.40
CA VAL A 220 -23.64 22.21 -0.73
C VAL A 220 -22.23 21.83 -0.26
N VAL A 221 -22.10 21.26 0.94
CA VAL A 221 -20.80 20.76 1.44
C VAL A 221 -20.27 19.65 0.53
N GLN A 222 -21.09 18.65 0.18
CA GLN A 222 -20.65 17.53 -0.66
C GLN A 222 -20.15 17.98 -2.04
N ILE A 223 -20.80 18.97 -2.67
CA ILE A 223 -20.32 19.50 -3.95
C ILE A 223 -19.01 20.29 -3.79
N ILE A 224 -18.86 21.04 -2.69
CA ILE A 224 -17.61 21.75 -2.40
C ILE A 224 -16.47 20.77 -2.13
N GLU A 225 -16.72 19.69 -1.38
CA GLU A 225 -15.77 18.58 -1.18
C GLU A 225 -15.35 17.96 -2.51
N PHE A 226 -16.32 17.64 -3.38
CA PHE A 226 -16.05 17.11 -4.70
C PHE A 226 -15.12 18.02 -5.53
N PHE A 227 -15.36 19.34 -5.53
CA PHE A 227 -14.52 20.30 -6.24
C PHE A 227 -13.13 20.46 -5.58
N ASN A 228 -13.06 20.43 -4.25
CA ASN A 228 -11.81 20.44 -3.49
C ASN A 228 -10.93 19.22 -3.79
N GLU A 229 -11.50 18.02 -3.79
CA GLU A 229 -10.84 16.77 -4.20
C GLU A 229 -10.42 16.79 -5.68
N SER A 230 -11.13 17.57 -6.50
CA SER A 230 -10.80 17.82 -7.90
C SER A 230 -9.74 18.91 -8.12
N GLY A 231 -9.18 19.47 -7.04
CA GLY A 231 -8.07 20.43 -7.08
C GLY A 231 -8.50 21.90 -7.17
N PHE A 232 -9.80 22.19 -7.05
CA PHE A 232 -10.32 23.55 -6.93
C PHE A 232 -10.37 23.90 -5.44
N GLN A 233 -9.29 24.48 -4.90
CA GLN A 233 -9.25 24.90 -3.49
C GLN A 233 -10.30 25.98 -3.20
N LEU A 234 -11.40 25.57 -2.57
CA LEU A 234 -12.56 26.38 -2.21
C LEU A 234 -12.78 26.34 -0.70
N PRO A 235 -13.07 27.50 -0.08
CA PRO A 235 -13.43 27.54 1.33
C PRO A 235 -14.77 26.85 1.56
N PHE A 236 -14.91 26.15 2.69
CA PHE A 236 -16.18 25.61 3.13
C PHE A 236 -17.12 26.73 3.61
N PRO A 237 -18.45 26.52 3.54
CA PRO A 237 -19.43 27.37 4.21
C PRO A 237 -19.13 27.42 5.72
N ASP A 238 -19.26 28.61 6.33
CA ASP A 238 -19.15 28.80 7.78
C ASP A 238 -20.39 28.28 8.53
#